data_AF-A0A8J3P6K7-F1
#
_entry.id   AF-A0A8J3P6K7-F1
#
_cell.length_a   1.000
_cell.length_b   1.000
_cell.length_c   1.000
_cell.angle_alpha   90.00
_cell.angle_beta   90.00
_cell.angle_gamma   90.00
#
_symmetry.space_group_name_H-M   'P 1'
#
loop_
_entity.id
_entity.type
_entity.pdbx_description
1 polymer ?
#
loop_
_entity_poly.entity_id
_entity_poly.type
_entity_poly.pdbx_seq_one_letter_code
_entity_poly.pdbx_strand_id
1 'polypeptide(L)'
;MAAVTILAAVVTDDTTAQLVVIAVAVAAFAAVVADTRTSAFTTTIGFVLFEALLADRHGFPMLDGTTTGWHLSVLLAAFGLGLGQRWLRHVRDDAALDREIEDLLHRPGRPASPDE
;
A
#
# COMPACT_ATOMS: atom_id res chain seq x y z
N MET A 1 -14.09 -6.22 -7.73
CA MET A 1 -13.95 -4.87 -8.33
C MET A 1 -12.49 -4.46 -8.50
N ALA A 2 -11.61 -4.57 -7.48
CA ALA A 2 -10.19 -4.18 -7.59
C ALA A 2 -9.36 -4.95 -8.65
N ALA A 3 -9.65 -6.23 -8.87
CA ALA A 3 -8.97 -7.04 -9.90
C ALA A 3 -9.28 -6.60 -11.35
N VAL A 4 -10.43 -5.96 -11.58
CA VAL A 4 -10.87 -5.53 -12.92
C VAL A 4 -10.16 -4.23 -13.34
N THR A 5 -9.82 -3.36 -12.38
CA THR A 5 -9.09 -2.11 -12.64
C THR A 5 -7.61 -2.34 -12.96
N ILE A 6 -6.99 -3.34 -12.33
CA ILE A 6 -5.57 -3.69 -12.58
C ILE A 6 -5.40 -4.22 -14.01
N LEU A 7 -6.37 -4.98 -14.53
CA LEU A 7 -6.31 -5.55 -15.87
C LEU A 7 -6.49 -4.50 -16.98
N ALA A 8 -7.28 -3.44 -16.75
CA ALA A 8 -7.55 -2.41 -17.75
C ALA A 8 -6.31 -1.52 -18.04
N ALA A 9 -5.46 -1.27 -17.06
CA ALA A 9 -4.26 -0.45 -17.21
C ALA A 9 -3.17 -1.14 -18.06
N VAL A 10 -3.09 -2.47 -17.99
CA VAL A 10 -2.18 -3.30 -18.79
C VAL A 10 -2.50 -3.21 -20.28
N VAL A 11 -3.69 -2.74 -20.68
CA VAL A 11 -4.09 -2.60 -22.09
C VAL A 11 -3.80 -1.20 -22.65
N THR A 12 -3.38 -0.25 -21.82
CA THR A 12 -3.08 1.13 -22.28
C THR A 12 -1.66 1.21 -22.83
N ASP A 13 -1.44 1.97 -23.90
CA ASP A 13 -0.10 2.28 -24.43
C ASP A 13 0.57 3.48 -23.71
N ASP A 14 -0.10 4.05 -22.70
CA ASP A 14 0.40 5.19 -21.92
C ASP A 14 1.21 4.70 -20.71
N THR A 15 2.54 4.87 -20.78
CA THR A 15 3.49 4.55 -19.71
C THR A 15 3.13 5.21 -18.38
N THR A 16 2.62 6.44 -18.40
CA THR A 16 2.25 7.19 -17.19
C THR A 16 1.06 6.53 -16.50
N ALA A 17 0.05 6.13 -17.28
CA ALA A 17 -1.12 5.45 -16.76
C ALA A 17 -0.75 4.10 -16.13
N GLN A 18 0.14 3.34 -16.78
CA GLN A 18 0.66 2.07 -16.25
C GLN A 18 1.41 2.27 -14.92
N LEU A 19 2.28 3.30 -14.85
CA LEU A 19 3.03 3.63 -13.63
C LEU A 19 2.10 3.99 -12.47
N VAL A 20 1.07 4.81 -12.70
CA VAL A 20 0.10 5.19 -11.68
C VAL A 20 -0.63 3.95 -11.13
N VAL A 21 -1.02 3.02 -11.99
CA VAL A 21 -1.73 1.81 -11.54
C VAL A 21 -0.85 0.92 -10.69
N ILE A 22 0.41 0.74 -11.07
CA ILE A 22 1.36 -0.06 -10.28
C ILE A 22 1.70 0.65 -8.97
N ALA A 23 1.87 1.97 -8.97
CA ALA A 23 2.06 2.75 -7.76
C ALA A 23 0.89 2.57 -6.78
N VAL A 24 -0.36 2.66 -7.27
CA VAL A 24 -1.55 2.42 -6.46
C VAL A 24 -1.60 0.98 -5.92
N ALA A 25 -1.26 -0.01 -6.74
CA ALA A 25 -1.21 -1.41 -6.32
C ALA A 25 -0.17 -1.63 -5.20
N VAL A 26 1.01 -1.03 -5.34
CA VAL A 26 2.08 -1.09 -4.34
C VAL A 26 1.68 -0.39 -3.04
N ALA A 27 1.08 0.81 -3.13
CA ALA A 27 0.59 1.53 -1.95
C ALA A 27 -0.49 0.71 -1.21
N ALA A 28 -1.44 0.13 -1.95
CA ALA A 28 -2.48 -0.71 -1.38
C ALA A 28 -1.90 -1.97 -0.72
N PHE A 29 -0.95 -2.63 -1.37
CA PHE A 29 -0.29 -3.82 -0.83
C PHE A 29 0.49 -3.49 0.46
N ALA A 30 1.28 -2.41 0.45
CA ALA A 30 2.04 -1.96 1.61
C ALA A 30 1.15 -1.52 2.78
N ALA A 31 -0.04 -0.99 2.48
CA ALA A 31 -1.02 -0.67 3.51
C ALA A 31 -1.61 -1.94 4.17
N VAL A 32 -1.82 -3.03 3.42
CA VAL A 32 -2.53 -4.22 3.90
C VAL A 32 -1.59 -5.25 4.53
N VAL A 33 -0.40 -5.46 3.97
CA VAL A 33 0.51 -6.52 4.41
C VAL A 33 1.22 -6.14 5.70
N ALA A 34 1.15 -7.05 6.69
CA ALA A 34 1.70 -6.84 8.02
C ALA A 34 3.24 -6.90 8.07
N ASP A 35 3.87 -7.71 7.22
CA ASP A 35 5.32 -7.83 7.17
C ASP A 35 5.92 -6.82 6.17
N THR A 36 6.65 -5.85 6.69
CA THR A 36 7.36 -4.83 5.89
C THR A 36 8.41 -5.46 4.96
N ARG A 37 9.03 -6.58 5.36
CA ARG A 37 10.02 -7.29 4.52
C ARG A 37 9.35 -7.92 3.32
N THR A 38 8.23 -8.60 3.52
CA THR A 38 7.42 -9.14 2.43
C THR A 38 6.96 -8.01 1.51
N SER A 39 6.47 -6.91 2.09
CA SER A 39 6.01 -5.76 1.29
C SER A 39 7.13 -5.14 0.45
N ALA A 40 8.34 -4.99 1.02
CA ALA A 40 9.50 -4.48 0.30
C ALA A 40 9.91 -5.45 -0.82
N PHE A 41 9.97 -6.76 -0.54
CA PHE A 41 10.33 -7.77 -1.52
C PHE A 41 9.34 -7.83 -2.69
N THR A 42 8.03 -7.81 -2.40
CA THR A 42 7.00 -7.78 -3.44
C THR A 42 7.05 -6.50 -4.26
N THR A 43 7.35 -5.35 -3.64
CA THR A 43 7.51 -4.07 -4.35
C THR A 43 8.69 -4.13 -5.32
N THR A 44 9.83 -4.68 -4.89
CA THR A 44 11.00 -4.87 -5.74
C THR A 44 10.70 -5.79 -6.92
N ILE A 45 10.04 -6.93 -6.68
CA ILE A 45 9.63 -7.83 -7.76
C ILE A 45 8.67 -7.13 -8.73
N GLY A 46 7.68 -6.42 -8.21
CA GLY A 46 6.72 -5.66 -9.02
C GLY A 46 7.40 -4.63 -9.90
N PHE A 47 8.40 -3.92 -9.39
CA PHE A 47 9.20 -2.97 -10.16
C PHE A 47 10.00 -3.65 -11.28
N VAL A 48 10.69 -4.77 -10.97
CA VAL A 48 11.46 -5.51 -11.98
C VAL A 48 10.55 -6.03 -13.10
N LEU A 49 9.38 -6.57 -12.75
CA LEU A 49 8.39 -7.03 -13.73
C LEU A 49 7.81 -5.89 -14.56
N PHE A 50 7.59 -4.72 -13.96
CA PHE A 50 7.11 -3.54 -14.65
C PHE A 50 8.11 -3.05 -15.70
N GLU A 51 9.37 -2.87 -15.31
CA GLU A 51 10.44 -2.45 -16.23
C GLU A 51 10.67 -3.50 -17.33
N ALA A 52 10.58 -4.79 -17.00
CA ALA A 52 10.67 -5.86 -18.00
C ALA A 52 9.52 -5.81 -19.02
N LEU A 53 8.29 -5.52 -18.57
CA LEU A 53 7.13 -5.39 -19.44
C LEU A 53 7.19 -4.12 -20.33
N LEU A 54 7.73 -3.02 -19.80
CA LEU A 54 7.99 -1.81 -20.57
C LEU A 54 9.06 -2.05 -21.64
N ALA A 55 10.15 -2.74 -21.28
CA ALA A 55 11.22 -3.07 -22.20
C ALA A 55 10.75 -4.00 -23.33
N ASP A 56 9.86 -4.95 -23.03
CA ASP A 56 9.24 -5.85 -24.01
C ASP A 56 8.34 -5.09 -25.01
N ARG A 57 7.57 -4.10 -24.53
CA ARG A 57 6.61 -3.35 -25.37
C ARG A 57 7.21 -2.19 -26.16
N HIS A 58 8.12 -1.44 -25.56
CA HIS A 58 8.64 -0.19 -26.13
C HIS A 58 10.10 -0.28 -26.55
N GLY A 59 10.74 -1.44 -26.32
CA GLY A 59 12.14 -1.71 -26.63
C GLY A 59 13.11 -1.18 -25.57
N PHE A 60 14.37 -1.60 -25.71
CA PHE A 60 15.47 -1.25 -24.80
C PHE A 60 15.87 0.24 -24.66
N PRO A 61 15.54 1.21 -25.56
CA PRO A 61 15.94 2.61 -25.31
C PRO A 61 15.24 3.25 -24.10
N MET A 62 14.26 2.58 -23.49
CA MET A 62 13.55 3.07 -22.30
C MET A 62 14.29 2.82 -20.99
N LEU A 63 15.32 1.95 -20.98
CA LEU A 63 16.28 1.78 -19.88
C LEU A 63 17.30 2.94 -19.81
N ASP A 64 16.83 4.17 -20.06
CA ASP A 64 17.56 5.35 -19.67
C ASP A 64 17.52 5.42 -18.14
N GLY A 65 18.69 5.45 -17.50
CA GLY A 65 18.80 5.46 -16.04
C GLY A 65 18.01 6.59 -15.39
N THR A 66 17.76 7.68 -16.11
CA THR A 66 16.91 8.79 -15.67
C THR A 66 15.43 8.39 -15.56
N THR A 67 14.88 7.73 -16.57
CA THR A 67 13.46 7.32 -16.61
C THR A 67 13.17 6.21 -15.62
N THR A 68 14.04 5.19 -15.59
CA THR A 68 13.96 4.10 -14.61
C THR A 68 14.12 4.62 -13.17
N GLY A 69 15.02 5.60 -12.96
CA GLY A 69 15.17 6.27 -11.66
C GLY A 69 13.92 7.06 -11.23
N TRP A 70 13.26 7.72 -12.18
CA TRP A 70 11.98 8.38 -11.94
C TRP A 70 10.87 7.38 -11.55
N HIS A 71 10.71 6.29 -12.30
CA HIS A 71 9.74 5.23 -11.97
C HIS A 71 9.99 4.65 -10.58
N LEU A 72 11.24 4.35 -10.25
CA LEU A 72 11.63 3.85 -8.94
C LEU A 72 11.26 4.84 -7.83
N SER A 73 11.48 6.13 -8.04
CA SER A 73 11.15 7.18 -7.07
C SER A 73 9.64 7.26 -6.81
N VAL A 74 8.82 7.18 -7.86
CA VAL A 74 7.35 7.16 -7.75
C VAL A 74 6.88 5.93 -6.97
N LEU A 75 7.44 4.75 -7.26
CA LEU A 75 7.13 3.52 -6.55
C LEU A 75 7.53 3.58 -5.07
N LEU A 76 8.72 4.10 -4.75
CA LEU A 76 9.17 4.28 -3.38
C LEU A 76 8.29 5.25 -2.60
N ALA A 77 7.86 6.35 -3.23
CA ALA A 77 6.91 7.28 -2.63
C ALA A 77 5.56 6.59 -2.34
N ALA A 78 5.03 5.82 -3.29
CA ALA A 78 3.78 5.09 -3.12
C ALA A 78 3.88 4.02 -2.02
N PHE A 79 4.99 3.29 -1.95
CA PHE A 79 5.29 2.35 -0.87
C PHE A 79 5.33 3.05 0.50
N GLY A 80 6.04 4.19 0.58
CA GLY A 80 6.10 5.01 1.79
C GLY A 80 4.73 5.53 2.23
N LEU A 81 3.87 5.95 1.29
CA LEU A 81 2.50 6.35 1.58
C LEU A 81 1.66 5.19 2.13
N GLY A 82 1.80 3.99 1.56
CA GLY A 82 1.12 2.78 2.06
C GLY A 82 1.53 2.42 3.49
N LEU A 83 2.84 2.46 3.77
CA LEU A 83 3.36 2.26 5.13
C LEU A 83 2.89 3.36 6.10
N GLY A 84 2.89 4.62 5.67
CA GLY A 84 2.39 5.75 6.47
C GLY A 84 0.91 5.63 6.79
N GLN A 85 0.08 5.23 5.83
CA GLN A 85 -1.35 4.95 6.06
C GLN A 85 -1.57 3.81 7.06
N ARG A 86 -0.73 2.78 7.01
CA ARG A 86 -0.77 1.69 7.99
C ARG A 86 -0.36 2.16 9.39
N TRP A 87 0.72 2.91 9.49
CA TRP A 87 1.17 3.48 10.77
C TRP A 87 0.10 4.38 11.40
N LEU A 88 -0.54 5.24 10.60
CA LEU A 88 -1.62 6.11 11.09
C LEU A 88 -2.83 5.33 11.60
N ARG A 89 -3.19 4.19 10.97
CA ARG A 89 -4.24 3.30 11.48
C ARG A 89 -3.84 2.67 12.80
N HIS A 90 -2.62 2.16 12.90
CA HIS A 90 -2.12 1.56 14.13
C HIS A 90 -2.17 2.52 15.33
N VAL A 91 -1.69 3.76 15.14
CA VAL A 91 -1.73 4.81 16.19
C VAL A 91 -3.16 5.18 16.58
N ARG A 92 -4.10 5.19 15.62
CA ARG A 92 -5.52 5.48 15.91
C ARG A 92 -6.20 4.36 16.69
N ASP A 93 -5.86 3.11 16.37
CA ASP A 93 -6.41 1.94 17.04
C ASP A 93 -5.90 1.88 18.49
N ASP A 94 -4.60 2.13 18.73
CA ASP A 94 -4.02 2.21 20.06
C ASP A 94 -4.68 3.32 20.91
N ALA A 95 -4.85 4.52 20.33
CA ALA A 95 -5.50 5.64 21.01
C ALA A 95 -7.02 5.43 21.24
N ALA A 96 -7.67 4.53 20.51
CA ALA A 96 -9.05 4.13 20.79
C ALA A 96 -9.11 3.14 21.97
N LEU A 97 -8.16 2.20 22.00
CA LEU A 97 -8.00 1.22 23.07
C LEU A 97 -7.72 1.88 24.43
N ASP A 98 -6.82 2.86 24.47
CA ASP A 98 -6.50 3.60 25.69
C ASP A 98 -7.73 4.31 26.27
N ARG A 99 -8.57 4.91 25.41
CA ARG A 99 -9.81 5.58 25.83
C ARG A 99 -10.85 4.60 26.35
N GLU A 100 -10.95 3.40 25.75
CA GLU A 100 -11.85 2.35 26.23
C GLU A 100 -11.40 1.80 27.59
N ILE A 101 -10.09 1.60 27.78
CA ILE A 101 -9.53 1.19 29.07
C ILE A 101 -9.77 2.27 30.14
N GLU A 102 -9.57 3.55 29.81
CA GLU A 102 -9.83 4.67 30.72
C GLU A 102 -11.32 4.76 31.12
N ASP A 103 -12.24 4.59 30.17
CA ASP A 103 -13.69 4.55 30.44
C ASP A 103 -14.05 3.38 31.37
N LEU A 104 -13.50 2.18 31.15
CA LEU A 104 -13.72 1.02 32.02
C LEU A 104 -13.17 1.22 33.44
N LEU A 105 -12.03 1.90 33.58
CA LEU A 105 -11.44 2.23 34.88
C LEU A 105 -12.20 3.33 35.61
N HIS A 106 -12.76 4.30 34.88
CA HIS A 106 -13.54 5.42 35.44
C HIS A 106 -15.03 5.12 35.60
N ARG A 107 -15.47 3.93 35.17
CA ARG A 107 -16.81 3.39 35.41
C ARG A 107 -16.78 2.31 36.50
N PRO A 108 -16.47 2.64 37.77
CA PRO A 108 -16.49 1.66 38.84
C PRO A 108 -17.93 1.24 39.11
N GLY A 109 -18.25 -0.02 38.80
CA GLY A 109 -19.46 -0.69 39.26
C GLY A 109 -20.71 -0.39 38.44
N ARG A 110 -20.93 -1.16 37.37
CA ARG A 110 -22.27 -1.71 37.17
C ARG A 110 -22.19 -3.17 37.65
N PRO A 111 -22.66 -3.51 38.86
CA PRO A 111 -22.92 -4.90 39.16
C PRO A 111 -23.84 -5.43 38.05
N ALA A 112 -23.48 -6.57 37.46
CA ALA A 112 -24.43 -7.33 36.67
C ALA A 112 -25.65 -7.52 37.57
N SER A 113 -26.77 -6.88 37.26
CA SER A 113 -28.02 -7.15 37.96
C SER A 113 -28.40 -8.58 37.61
N PRO A 114 -28.33 -9.53 38.56
CA PRO A 114 -29.20 -10.68 38.43
C PRO A 114 -30.62 -10.12 38.56
N ASP A 115 -31.54 -10.65 37.77
CA ASP A 115 -32.98 -10.40 37.86
C ASP A 115 -33.46 -9.19 37.03
N GLU A 116 -33.91 -9.49 35.79
CA GLU A 116 -35.31 -9.37 35.38
C GLU A 116 -35.62 -10.33 34.21
#